data_AF-A0A7Y2JCI5-F1
#
_entry.id   AF-A0A7Y2JCI5-F1
#
_cell.length_a   1.000
_cell.length_b   1.000
_cell.length_c   1.000
_cell.angle_alpha   90.00
_cell.angle_beta   90.00
_cell.angle_gamma   90.00
#
_symmetry.space_group_name_H-M   'P 1'
#
loop_
_entity.id
_entity.type
_entity.pdbx_description
1 polymer ?
#
loop_
_entity_poly.entity_id
_entity_poly.type
_entity_poly.pdbx_seq_one_letter_code
_entity_poly.pdbx_strand_id
1 'polypeptide(L)' 'LGGSTTKAIDFGRRAVEAHPNYAGNRFFLAEAYVKDGKNDLARKELEIAVSLPDDAFPDVIPEQRMEKKRAEALLNRIAK' A
#
# COMPACT_ATOMS: atom_id res chain seq x y z
N LEU A 1 6.04 5.39 19.84
CA LEU A 1 7.16 5.01 18.96
C LEU A 1 7.06 5.84 17.68
N GLY A 2 7.86 6.90 17.55
CA GLY A 2 7.91 7.74 16.34
C GLY A 2 8.87 7.11 15.32
N GLY A 3 8.34 6.32 14.39
CA GLY A 3 9.13 5.76 13.29
C GLY A 3 9.54 6.84 12.29
N SER A 4 10.74 6.73 11.72
CA SER A 4 11.19 7.63 10.65
C SER A 4 10.40 7.34 9.37
N THR A 5 9.54 8.29 8.97
CA THR A 5 8.73 8.19 7.75
C THR A 5 9.58 7.97 6.50
N THR A 6 10.77 8.58 6.44
CA THR A 6 11.72 8.39 5.34
C THR A 6 12.20 6.95 5.21
N LYS A 7 12.52 6.28 6.34
CA LYS A 7 12.91 4.87 6.33
C LYS A 7 11.73 3.97 5.93
N ALA A 8 10.52 4.30 6.37
CA ALA A 8 9.33 3.55 5.99
C ALA A 8 9.06 3.62 4.47
N ILE A 9 9.27 4.78 3.86
CA ILE A 9 9.19 4.96 2.40
C ILE A 9 10.26 4.12 1.70
N ASP A 10 11.51 4.17 2.16
CA ASP A 10 12.61 3.41 1.55
C ASP A 10 12.35 1.88 1.58
N PHE A 11 11.99 1.34 2.74
CA PHE A 11 11.63 -0.08 2.86
C PHE A 11 10.39 -0.44 2.07
N GLY A 12 9.37 0.43 2.06
CA GLY A 12 8.14 0.23 1.29
C GLY A 12 8.41 0.15 -0.22
N ARG A 13 9.26 1.03 -0.75
CA ARG A 13 9.67 0.99 -2.16
C ARG A 13 10.35 -0.32 -2.52
N ARG A 14 11.32 -0.76 -1.71
CA ARG A 14 12.00 -2.05 -1.91
C ARG A 14 11.05 -3.24 -1.81
N ALA A 15 10.05 -3.19 -0.93
CA ALA A 15 9.05 -4.24 -0.81
C ALA A 15 8.14 -4.30 -2.04
N VAL A 16 7.73 -3.15 -2.59
CA VAL A 16 6.99 -3.08 -3.86
C VAL A 16 7.83 -3.59 -5.03
N GLU A 17 9.11 -3.26 -5.09
CA GLU A 17 10.04 -3.78 -6.10
C GLU A 17 10.16 -5.31 -6.04
N ALA A 18 10.24 -5.89 -4.85
CA ALA A 18 10.33 -7.34 -4.67
C ALA A 18 9.04 -8.09 -5.03
N HIS A 19 7.87 -7.52 -4.67
CA HIS A 19 6.56 -8.13 -4.91
C HIS A 19 5.57 -7.08 -5.43
N PRO A 20 5.61 -6.73 -6.73
CA PRO A 20 4.82 -5.63 -7.28
C PRO A 20 3.31 -5.92 -7.31
N ASN A 21 2.92 -7.20 -7.22
CA ASN A 21 1.52 -7.63 -7.26
C ASN A 21 0.95 -7.98 -5.88
N TYR A 22 1.66 -7.63 -4.80
CA TYR A 22 1.17 -7.83 -3.44
C TYR A 22 0.59 -6.53 -2.89
N ALA A 23 -0.72 -6.52 -2.60
CA ALA A 23 -1.45 -5.34 -2.18
C ALA A 23 -0.93 -4.77 -0.85
N GLY A 24 -0.48 -5.63 0.07
CA GLY A 24 0.07 -5.22 1.36
C GLY A 24 1.28 -4.30 1.24
N ASN A 25 2.22 -4.60 0.33
CA ASN A 25 3.41 -3.76 0.17
C ASN A 25 3.07 -2.36 -0.35
N ARG A 26 2.13 -2.28 -1.30
CA ARG A 26 1.64 -1.00 -1.82
C ARG A 26 0.86 -0.22 -0.76
N PHE A 27 0.03 -0.90 0.03
CA PHE A 27 -0.69 -0.30 1.14
C PHE A 27 0.28 0.30 2.18
N PHE A 28 1.30 -0.44 2.62
CA PHE A 28 2.26 0.06 3.60
C PHE A 28 3.09 1.23 3.07
N LEU A 29 3.48 1.20 1.79
CA LEU A 29 4.14 2.34 1.15
C LEU A 29 3.21 3.55 1.10
N ALA A 30 1.93 3.37 0.77
CA ALA A 30 0.95 4.44 0.80
C ALA A 30 0.75 5.04 2.20
N GLU A 31 0.66 4.21 3.25
CA GLU A 31 0.59 4.70 4.64
C GLU A 31 1.83 5.53 5.01
N ALA A 32 3.02 5.13 4.56
CA ALA A 32 4.23 5.89 4.76
C ALA A 32 4.17 7.24 4.02
N TYR A 33 3.69 7.27 2.77
CA TYR A 33 3.48 8.51 2.03
C TYR A 33 2.45 9.44 2.68
N VAL A 34 1.34 8.92 3.21
CA VAL A 34 0.34 9.73 3.95
C VAL A 34 0.97 10.37 5.17
N LYS A 35 1.77 9.61 5.94
CA LYS A 35 2.49 10.13 7.12
C LYS A 35 3.54 11.18 6.76
N ASP A 36 4.03 11.18 5.53
CA ASP A 36 5.01 12.14 5.00
C ASP A 36 4.34 13.37 4.33
N GLY A 37 3.01 13.40 4.28
CA GLY A 37 2.23 14.44 3.57
C GLY A 37 2.20 14.29 2.04
N LYS A 38 2.71 13.18 1.50
CA LYS A 38 2.79 12.90 0.05
C LYS A 38 1.53 12.20 -0.45
N ASN A 39 0.37 12.84 -0.28
CA ASN A 39 -0.93 12.22 -0.58
C ASN A 39 -1.10 11.81 -2.05
N ASP A 40 -0.49 12.51 -3.01
CA ASP A 40 -0.54 12.13 -4.42
C ASP A 40 0.18 10.80 -4.69
N LEU A 41 1.31 10.56 -4.03
CA LEU A 41 2.03 9.28 -4.13
C LEU A 41 1.28 8.18 -3.39
N ALA A 42 0.70 8.49 -2.23
CA ALA A 42 -0.16 7.55 -1.51
C ALA A 42 -1.34 7.10 -2.37
N ARG A 43 -2.04 8.05 -3.01
CA ARG A 43 -3.18 7.78 -3.90
C ARG A 43 -2.79 6.79 -5.00
N LYS A 44 -1.67 7.04 -5.70
CA LYS A 44 -1.19 6.15 -6.77
C LYS A 44 -0.97 4.72 -6.28
N GLU A 45 -0.31 4.54 -5.15
CA GLU A 45 -0.06 3.19 -4.62
C GLU A 45 -1.35 2.49 -4.18
N LEU A 46 -2.32 3.24 -3.63
CA LEU A 46 -3.62 2.69 -3.23
C LEU A 46 -4.47 2.28 -4.43
N GLU A 47 -4.51 3.11 -5.48
CA GLU A 47 -5.20 2.80 -6.74
C GLU A 47 -4.63 1.53 -7.38
N ILE A 48 -3.30 1.38 -7.37
CA ILE A 48 -2.70 0.16 -7.88
C ILE A 48 -3.07 -1.01 -6.97
N ALA A 49 -2.95 -0.88 -5.63
CA ALA A 49 -3.27 -1.95 -4.69
C ALA A 49 -4.69 -2.50 -4.91
N VAL A 50 -5.70 -1.64 -5.05
CA VAL A 50 -7.10 -2.08 -5.28
C VAL A 50 -7.30 -2.76 -6.64
N SER A 51 -6.50 -2.41 -7.65
CA SER A 51 -6.59 -3.01 -8.99
C SER A 51 -5.93 -4.39 -9.12
N LEU A 52 -5.12 -4.81 -8.15
CA LEU A 52 -4.39 -6.06 -8.24
C LEU A 52 -5.31 -7.29 -8.22
N PRO A 53 -4.96 -8.38 -8.92
CA PRO A 53 -5.68 -9.65 -8.82
C PRO A 53 -5.65 -10.19 -7.38
N ASP A 54 -6.74 -10.86 -6.99
CA ASP A 54 -6.83 -11.51 -5.67
C ASP A 54 -5.91 -12.73 -5.56
N ASP A 55 -5.66 -13.41 -6.68
CA ASP A 55 -4.97 -14.69 -6.80
C ASP A 55 -3.53 -14.57 -7.35
N ALA A 56 -2.96 -13.36 -7.35
CA ALA A 56 -1.57 -13.13 -7.73
C ALA A 56 -0.57 -13.98 -6.91
N PHE A 57 -0.98 -14.34 -5.68
CA PHE A 57 -0.27 -15.27 -4.79
C PHE A 57 -1.31 -16.22 -4.16
N PRO A 58 -1.42 -17.47 -4.65
CA PRO A 58 -2.48 -18.39 -4.23
C PRO A 58 -2.52 -18.67 -2.71
N ASP A 59 -1.37 -18.67 -2.06
CA ASP A 59 -1.25 -18.99 -0.62
C ASP A 59 -1.67 -17.84 0.30
N VAL A 60 -1.91 -16.63 -0.23
CA VAL A 60 -2.23 -15.43 0.56
C VAL A 60 -3.44 -14.65 0.02
N ILE A 61 -4.36 -15.34 -0.67
CA ILE A 61 -5.60 -14.72 -1.19
C ILE A 61 -6.39 -13.97 -0.08
N PRO A 62 -6.57 -14.53 1.14
CA PRO A 62 -7.26 -13.82 2.21
C PRO A 62 -6.59 -12.49 2.59
N GLU A 63 -5.27 -12.50 2.73
CA GLU A 63 -4.44 -11.33 3.07
C GLU A 63 -4.48 -10.30 1.94
N GLN A 64 -4.33 -10.74 0.69
CA GLN A 64 -4.43 -9.88 -0.50
C GLN A 64 -5.78 -9.13 -0.51
N ARG A 65 -6.89 -9.84 -0.29
CA ARG A 65 -8.24 -9.24 -0.22
C ARG A 65 -8.39 -8.28 0.96
N MET A 66 -7.83 -8.62 2.11
CA MET A 66 -7.85 -7.76 3.29
C MET A 66 -7.10 -6.45 3.03
N GLU A 67 -5.90 -6.53 2.48
CA GLU A 67 -5.07 -5.35 2.19
C GLU A 67 -5.69 -4.48 1.09
N LYS A 68 -6.35 -5.07 0.09
CA LYS A 68 -7.16 -4.32 -0.89
C LYS A 68 -8.29 -3.52 -0.22
N LYS A 69 -9.01 -4.11 0.74
CA LYS A 69 -10.05 -3.39 1.50
C LYS A 69 -9.48 -2.27 2.35
N ARG A 70 -8.32 -2.48 2.97
CA ARG A 70 -7.62 -1.43 3.73
C ARG A 70 -7.15 -0.30 2.80
N ALA A 71 -6.67 -0.64 1.61
CA ALA A 71 -6.26 0.33 0.60
C ALA A 71 -7.46 1.17 0.12
N GLU A 72 -8.59 0.54 -0.18
CA GLU A 72 -9.82 1.23 -0.55
C GLU A 72 -10.30 2.18 0.55
N ALA A 73 -10.30 1.72 1.81
CA ALA A 73 -10.70 2.55 2.95
C ALA A 73 -9.77 3.76 3.13
N LEU A 74 -8.46 3.58 2.97
CA LEU A 74 -7.50 4.69 3.05
C LEU A 74 -7.65 5.65 1.86
N LEU A 75 -7.85 5.13 0.65
CA LEU A 75 -8.07 5.92 -0.56
C LEU A 75 -9.28 6.85 -0.39
N ASN A 76 -10.40 6.29 0.08
CA ASN A 76 -11.62 7.06 0.38
C ASN A 76 -11.42 8.10 1.48
N ARG A 77 -10.49 7.88 2.41
CA ARG A 77 -10.17 8.83 3.48
C ARG A 77 -9.35 10.01 2.99
N ILE A 78 -8.40 9.79 2.08
CA ILE A 78 -7.49 10.84 1.57
C ILE A 78 -8.01 11.52 0.29
N ALA A 79 -9.09 11.01 -0.30
CA ALA A 79 -9.75 11.60 -1.47
C ALA A 79 -10.80 12.68 -1.09
N LYS A 80 -11.16 12.79 0.19
CA LYS A 80 -12.01 13.85 0.74
C LYS A 80 -11.17 15.06 1.13
#